data_AF-A0A508X6K1-F1
#
_entry.id   AF-A0A508X6K1-F1
#
_cell.length_a   1.000
_cell.length_b   1.000
_cell.length_c   1.000
_cell.angle_alpha   90.00
_cell.angle_beta   90.00
_cell.angle_gamma   90.00
#
_symmetry.space_group_name_H-M   'P 1'
#
loop_
_entity.id
_entity.type
_entity.pdbx_description
1 polymer ?
#
loop_
_entity_poly.entity_id
_entity_poly.type
_entity_poly.pdbx_seq_one_letter_code
_entity_poly.pdbx_strand_id
1 'polypeptide(L)'
;MARNSLSPRISTEIIEFVKSTAMRKGDHLPLQMLADNFRVSRAPIMSALQKLEEKGIVRAEPNRGYFLAVNGDAIDDLGPADGKAAEGDDAIYLRIADDRLSGKFAERVSENELMRIYEVPRTRLLKILHRIADEGWIERLPGNGWSFKQTLMSKKSYEEGYVFRAVIEQQAMLLPTFQSDADGFRRARDTQTELGNGGHEHWSRAEIFKANNDFHEMLVACSGNEFFLDAIKRINRLRRLLEYQITIDRSRLPKQTAEHLHILDLLESDRRSEAAAFLYTHIMGAGRIKTPKV
;
A
#
# COMPACT_ATOMS: atom_id res chain seq x y z
N MET A 1 24.24 0.61 -33.76
CA MET A 1 23.03 -0.07 -34.29
C MET A 1 22.28 -0.71 -33.13
N ALA A 2 21.05 -0.23 -32.87
CA ALA A 2 20.23 -0.62 -31.73
C ALA A 2 19.63 -2.02 -31.92
N ARG A 3 20.14 -3.02 -31.19
CA ARG A 3 19.56 -4.37 -31.10
C ARG A 3 19.04 -4.72 -29.69
N ASN A 4 19.19 -3.82 -28.72
CA ASN A 4 18.94 -4.10 -27.30
C ASN A 4 17.54 -3.72 -26.77
N SER A 5 16.66 -3.08 -27.56
CA SER A 5 15.38 -2.54 -27.03
C SER A 5 14.19 -3.49 -27.06
N LEU A 6 14.25 -4.63 -27.78
CA LEU A 6 13.11 -5.55 -27.89
C LEU A 6 13.09 -6.67 -26.82
N SER A 7 14.26 -7.15 -26.39
CA SER A 7 14.33 -8.32 -25.50
C SER A 7 13.62 -8.15 -24.14
N PRO A 8 13.69 -6.97 -23.46
CA PRO A 8 12.93 -6.77 -22.22
C PRO A 8 11.41 -6.82 -22.43
N ARG A 9 10.93 -6.23 -23.53
CA ARG A 9 9.50 -6.19 -23.87
C ARG A 9 8.95 -7.59 -24.18
N ILE A 10 9.67 -8.37 -24.99
CA ILE A 10 9.28 -9.75 -25.33
C ILE A 10 9.25 -10.65 -24.10
N SER A 11 10.13 -10.43 -23.12
CA SER A 11 10.13 -11.19 -21.86
C SER A 11 8.84 -10.95 -21.06
N THR A 12 8.41 -9.69 -20.97
CA THR A 12 7.13 -9.33 -20.33
C THR A 12 5.94 -9.91 -21.09
N GLU A 13 5.94 -9.83 -22.42
CA GLU A 13 4.86 -10.37 -23.26
C GLU A 13 4.73 -11.90 -23.15
N ILE A 14 5.84 -12.64 -23.00
CA ILE A 14 5.82 -14.09 -22.73
C ILE A 14 5.21 -14.39 -21.35
N ILE A 15 5.53 -13.60 -20.32
CA ILE A 15 4.96 -13.78 -18.97
C ILE A 15 3.44 -13.58 -18.99
N GLU A 16 2.96 -12.51 -19.63
CA GLU A 16 1.51 -12.24 -19.77
C GLU A 16 0.80 -13.33 -20.57
N PHE A 17 1.44 -13.87 -21.61
CA PHE A 17 0.90 -15.00 -22.36
C PHE A 17 0.74 -16.25 -21.49
N VAL A 18 1.77 -16.60 -20.71
CA VAL A 18 1.76 -17.76 -19.80
C VAL A 18 0.68 -17.62 -18.72
N LYS A 19 0.48 -16.40 -18.19
CA LYS A 19 -0.58 -16.08 -17.22
C LYS A 19 -1.97 -16.21 -17.84
N SER A 20 -2.20 -15.54 -18.97
CA SER A 20 -3.51 -15.50 -19.63
C SER A 20 -3.95 -16.87 -20.15
N THR A 21 -3.01 -17.77 -20.44
CA THR A 21 -3.27 -19.15 -20.87
C THR A 21 -3.28 -20.16 -19.72
N ALA A 22 -3.13 -19.71 -18.46
CA ALA A 22 -3.14 -20.53 -17.25
C ALA A 22 -2.19 -21.74 -17.32
N MET A 23 -1.02 -21.56 -17.94
CA MET A 23 -0.02 -22.60 -18.08
C MET A 23 0.58 -22.99 -16.72
N ARG A 24 0.92 -24.27 -16.59
CA ARG A 24 1.44 -24.88 -15.35
C ARG A 24 2.91 -25.23 -15.48
N LYS A 25 3.55 -25.41 -14.33
CA LYS A 25 4.91 -25.95 -14.26
C LYS A 25 5.01 -27.24 -15.06
N GLY A 26 5.98 -27.30 -15.97
CA GLY A 26 6.20 -28.43 -16.88
C GLY A 26 5.58 -28.25 -18.27
N ASP A 27 4.78 -27.21 -18.51
CA ASP A 27 4.23 -26.96 -19.84
C ASP A 27 5.32 -26.51 -20.81
N HIS A 28 5.21 -26.99 -22.05
CA HIS A 28 6.18 -26.70 -23.10
C HIS A 28 5.95 -25.31 -23.71
N LEU A 29 7.04 -24.60 -23.98
CA LEU A 29 7.07 -23.28 -24.62
C LEU A 29 7.83 -23.36 -25.95
N PRO A 30 7.16 -23.79 -27.06
CA PRO A 30 7.82 -23.93 -28.34
C PRO A 30 8.27 -22.57 -28.90
N LEU A 31 9.56 -22.46 -29.25
CA LEU A 31 10.14 -21.23 -29.82
C LEU A 31 9.38 -20.71 -31.04
N GLN A 32 8.97 -21.62 -31.94
CA GLN A 32 8.27 -21.26 -33.17
C GLN A 32 6.87 -20.69 -32.87
N MET A 33 6.14 -21.32 -31.96
CA MET A 33 4.80 -20.86 -31.55
C MET A 33 4.86 -19.46 -30.95
N LEU A 34 5.82 -19.19 -30.07
CA LEU A 34 6.01 -17.87 -29.48
C LEU A 34 6.42 -16.83 -30.54
N ALA A 35 7.31 -17.19 -31.46
CA ALA A 35 7.72 -16.32 -32.57
C ALA A 35 6.52 -15.90 -33.44
N ASP A 36 5.65 -16.86 -33.78
CA ASP A 36 4.44 -16.63 -34.56
C ASP A 36 3.42 -15.78 -33.79
N ASN A 37 3.19 -16.08 -32.51
CA ASN A 37 2.24 -15.37 -31.65
C ASN A 37 2.62 -13.89 -31.46
N PHE A 38 3.90 -13.61 -31.21
CA PHE A 38 4.39 -12.24 -31.01
C PHE A 38 4.83 -11.55 -32.31
N ARG A 39 4.69 -12.22 -33.47
CA ARG A 39 5.05 -11.70 -34.80
C ARG A 39 6.49 -11.20 -34.89
N VAL A 40 7.42 -11.95 -34.30
CA VAL A 40 8.86 -11.64 -34.30
C VAL A 40 9.68 -12.84 -34.79
N SER A 41 10.96 -12.62 -35.10
CA SER A 41 11.86 -13.73 -35.42
C SER A 41 12.19 -14.59 -34.19
N ARG A 42 12.72 -15.81 -34.39
CA ARG A 42 13.12 -16.70 -33.28
C ARG A 42 14.22 -16.12 -32.38
N ALA A 43 15.08 -15.25 -32.92
CA ALA A 43 16.21 -14.67 -32.17
C ALA A 43 15.80 -13.86 -30.93
N PRO A 44 14.86 -12.87 -31.00
CA PRO A 44 14.39 -12.15 -29.82
C PRO A 44 13.61 -13.02 -28.84
N ILE A 45 12.87 -14.04 -29.30
CA ILE A 45 12.22 -15.03 -28.43
C ILE A 45 13.26 -15.82 -27.64
N MET A 46 14.30 -16.31 -28.32
CA MET A 46 15.38 -17.07 -27.71
C MET A 46 16.13 -16.23 -26.65
N SER A 47 16.47 -14.98 -26.95
CA SER A 47 17.09 -14.08 -25.96
C SER A 47 16.16 -13.74 -24.79
N ALA A 48 14.84 -13.74 -24.98
CA ALA A 48 13.88 -13.54 -23.90
C ALA A 48 13.77 -14.80 -23.02
N LEU A 49 13.69 -15.99 -23.61
CA LEU A 49 13.64 -17.26 -22.88
C LEU A 49 14.93 -17.53 -22.09
N GLN A 50 16.10 -17.18 -22.62
CA GLN A 50 17.36 -17.24 -21.87
C GLN A 50 17.32 -16.37 -20.60
N LYS A 51 16.77 -15.15 -20.69
CA LYS A 51 16.60 -14.27 -19.52
C LYS A 51 15.55 -14.78 -18.54
N LEU A 52 14.51 -15.45 -19.02
CA LEU A 52 13.51 -16.08 -18.16
C LEU A 52 14.07 -17.35 -17.50
N GLU A 53 15.01 -18.04 -18.15
CA GLU A 53 15.75 -19.17 -17.58
C GLU A 53 16.69 -18.72 -16.47
N GLU A 54 17.43 -17.62 -16.67
CA GLU A 54 18.24 -16.96 -15.62
C GLU A 54 17.40 -16.59 -14.37
N LYS A 55 16.12 -16.30 -14.56
CA LYS A 55 15.16 -15.98 -13.48
C LYS A 55 14.44 -17.20 -12.90
N GLY A 56 14.75 -18.41 -13.38
CA GLY A 56 14.10 -19.64 -12.93
C GLY A 56 12.62 -19.77 -13.31
N ILE A 57 12.13 -18.97 -14.27
CA ILE A 57 10.74 -19.00 -14.74
C ILE A 57 10.55 -20.10 -15.79
N VAL A 58 11.57 -20.33 -16.62
CA VAL A 58 11.62 -21.44 -17.59
C VAL A 58 12.90 -22.25 -17.39
N ARG A 59 12.95 -23.45 -17.96
CA ARG A 59 14.16 -24.28 -18.05
C ARG A 59 14.34 -24.78 -19.46
N ALA A 60 15.58 -24.80 -19.96
CA ALA A 60 15.91 -25.48 -21.21
C ALA A 60 16.09 -26.98 -20.96
N GLU A 61 15.51 -27.80 -21.84
CA GLU A 61 15.76 -29.24 -21.90
C GLU A 61 16.51 -29.57 -23.21
N PRO A 62 17.64 -30.32 -23.14
CA PRO A 62 18.42 -30.67 -24.32
C PRO A 62 17.57 -31.33 -25.40
N ASN A 63 17.66 -30.83 -26.64
CA ASN A 63 16.90 -31.29 -27.81
C ASN A 63 15.36 -31.20 -27.68
N ARG A 64 14.83 -30.54 -26.65
CA ARG A 64 13.38 -30.47 -26.40
C ARG A 64 12.84 -29.06 -26.28
N GLY A 65 13.68 -28.04 -26.12
CA GLY A 65 13.25 -26.63 -26.05
C GLY A 65 13.08 -26.13 -24.63
N TYR A 66 12.18 -25.17 -24.41
CA TYR A 66 11.97 -24.54 -23.09
C TYR A 66 10.66 -25.02 -22.45
N PHE A 67 10.69 -25.21 -21.15
CA PHE A 67 9.53 -25.62 -20.35
C PHE A 67 9.34 -24.66 -19.17
N LEU A 68 8.11 -24.45 -18.74
CA LEU A 68 7.82 -23.60 -17.59
C LEU A 68 8.32 -24.27 -16.30
N ALA A 69 9.07 -23.54 -15.48
CA ALA A 69 9.64 -24.04 -14.23
C ALA A 69 8.77 -23.74 -13.00
N VAL A 70 7.84 -22.79 -13.12
CA VAL A 70 6.86 -22.36 -12.11
C VAL A 70 5.44 -22.37 -12.68
N ASN A 71 4.39 -22.17 -11.88
CA ASN A 71 3.04 -21.98 -12.42
C ASN A 71 2.88 -20.53 -12.90
N GLY A 72 2.05 -20.31 -13.93
CA GLY A 72 1.84 -18.97 -14.50
C GLY A 72 1.34 -17.93 -13.50
N ASP A 73 0.45 -18.33 -12.60
CA ASP A 73 -0.09 -17.51 -11.51
C ASP A 73 0.92 -17.18 -10.41
N ALA A 74 1.98 -17.99 -10.27
CA ALA A 74 3.05 -17.81 -9.29
C ALA A 74 4.25 -17.00 -9.83
N ILE A 75 4.20 -16.50 -11.07
CA ILE A 75 5.31 -15.73 -11.67
C ILE A 75 5.50 -14.36 -11.00
N ASP A 76 4.47 -13.81 -10.34
CA ASP A 76 4.55 -12.51 -9.64
C ASP A 76 5.52 -12.50 -8.44
N ASP A 77 5.90 -13.68 -7.95
CA ASP A 77 6.85 -13.85 -6.84
C ASP A 77 8.33 -13.99 -7.29
N LEU A 78 8.61 -14.03 -8.59
CA LEU A 78 9.96 -14.22 -9.13
C LEU A 78 10.48 -12.95 -9.83
N GLY A 79 10.58 -11.88 -9.04
CA GLY A 79 11.49 -10.77 -9.33
C GLY A 79 12.96 -11.22 -9.22
N PRO A 80 13.91 -10.55 -9.89
CA PRO A 80 15.29 -11.00 -9.99
C PRO A 80 15.93 -11.20 -8.61
N ALA A 81 16.44 -12.41 -8.39
CA ALA A 81 17.24 -12.81 -7.24
C ALA A 81 18.66 -12.23 -7.35
N ASP A 82 18.78 -10.91 -7.21
CA ASP A 82 20.06 -10.28 -6.90
C ASP A 82 20.16 -10.08 -5.38
N GLY A 83 20.64 -11.10 -4.68
CA GLY A 83 21.72 -11.02 -3.69
C GLY A 83 21.66 -10.08 -2.47
N LYS A 84 20.60 -9.32 -2.24
CA LYS A 84 20.25 -8.71 -0.95
C LYS A 84 18.77 -8.94 -0.79
N ALA A 85 18.30 -9.38 0.38
CA ALA A 85 16.87 -9.41 0.69
C ALA A 85 16.31 -8.04 0.30
N ALA A 86 15.61 -7.98 -0.85
CA ALA A 86 15.15 -6.74 -1.39
C ALA A 86 14.13 -6.24 -0.37
N GLU A 87 14.50 -5.21 0.39
CA GLU A 87 13.54 -4.41 1.15
C GLU A 87 12.30 -4.27 0.28
N GLY A 88 11.16 -4.80 0.73
CA GLY A 88 9.91 -4.79 -0.04
C GLY A 88 9.56 -3.36 -0.46
N ASP A 89 8.68 -3.20 -1.45
CA ASP A 89 8.26 -1.85 -1.88
C ASP A 89 7.78 -0.99 -0.68
N ASP A 90 7.17 -1.63 0.31
CA ASP A 90 6.77 -1.01 1.58
C ASP A 90 7.95 -0.55 2.45
N ALA A 91 9.07 -1.28 2.47
CA ALA A 91 10.24 -0.87 3.24
C ALA A 91 10.92 0.36 2.62
N ILE A 92 11.06 0.41 1.30
CA ILE A 92 11.57 1.60 0.60
C ILE A 92 10.60 2.78 0.75
N TYR A 93 9.30 2.53 0.62
CA TYR A 93 8.27 3.52 0.90
C TYR A 93 8.44 4.12 2.31
N LEU A 94 8.59 3.28 3.34
CA LEU A 94 8.72 3.70 4.73
C LEU A 94 10.02 4.49 4.95
N ARG A 95 11.11 4.12 4.29
CA ARG A 95 12.36 4.89 4.32
C ARG A 95 12.22 6.25 3.67
N ILE A 96 11.54 6.36 2.51
CA ILE A 96 11.24 7.66 1.87
C ILE A 96 10.41 8.54 2.80
N ALA A 97 9.41 7.94 3.46
CA ALA A 97 8.59 8.61 4.44
C ALA A 97 9.43 9.14 5.62
N ASP A 98 10.21 8.29 6.26
CA ASP A 98 11.03 8.64 7.43
C ASP A 98 12.11 9.69 7.06
N ASP A 99 12.77 9.56 5.90
CA ASP A 99 13.74 10.53 5.38
C ASP A 99 13.07 11.89 5.06
N ARG A 100 11.87 11.89 4.50
CA ARG A 100 11.11 13.14 4.25
C ARG A 100 10.74 13.81 5.58
N LEU A 101 10.25 13.05 6.54
CA LEU A 101 9.75 13.56 7.82
C LEU A 101 10.88 14.06 8.73
N SER A 102 12.07 13.46 8.64
CA SER A 102 13.29 13.93 9.32
C SER A 102 13.92 15.17 8.67
N GLY A 103 13.35 15.68 7.57
CA GLY A 103 13.84 16.86 6.87
C GLY A 103 15.09 16.61 6.01
N LYS A 104 15.41 15.35 5.70
CA LYS A 104 16.59 14.98 4.89
C LYS A 104 16.48 15.42 3.43
N PHE A 105 15.26 15.46 2.89
CA PHE A 105 15.02 15.92 1.51
C PHE A 105 14.58 17.37 1.45
N ALA A 106 15.12 18.08 0.46
CA ALA A 106 14.56 19.34 0.00
C ALA A 106 13.14 19.14 -0.56
N GLU A 107 12.41 20.25 -0.74
CA GLU A 107 11.07 20.22 -1.31
C GLU A 107 11.04 19.55 -2.69
N ARG A 108 12.07 19.78 -3.52
CA ARG A 108 12.21 19.17 -4.84
C ARG A 108 13.32 18.13 -4.83
N VAL A 109 13.07 16.98 -5.44
CA VAL A 109 14.01 15.87 -5.52
C VAL A 109 13.98 15.24 -6.92
N SER A 110 15.14 14.79 -7.41
CA SER A 110 15.23 14.11 -8.71
C SER A 110 15.06 12.59 -8.60
N GLU A 111 14.53 11.95 -9.64
CA GLU A 111 14.45 10.48 -9.71
C GLU A 111 15.83 9.83 -9.58
N ASN A 112 16.85 10.41 -10.23
CA ASN A 112 18.22 9.90 -10.20
C ASN A 112 18.83 9.92 -8.79
N GLU A 113 18.52 10.96 -8.01
CA GLU A 113 18.96 11.09 -6.63
C GLU A 113 18.29 10.01 -5.75
N LEU A 114 16.98 9.87 -5.84
CA LEU A 114 16.24 8.83 -5.11
C LEU A 114 16.69 7.42 -5.50
N MET A 115 16.93 7.16 -6.79
CA MET A 115 17.45 5.86 -7.26
C MET A 115 18.79 5.52 -6.62
N ARG A 116 19.68 6.51 -6.46
CA ARG A 116 21.00 6.33 -5.82
C ARG A 116 20.87 6.10 -4.32
N ILE A 117 20.02 6.85 -3.63
CA ILE A 117 19.88 6.79 -2.17
C ILE A 117 19.22 5.48 -1.73
N TYR A 118 18.22 5.01 -2.46
CA TYR A 118 17.47 3.79 -2.14
C TYR A 118 17.95 2.56 -2.89
N GLU A 119 18.95 2.71 -3.76
CA GLU A 119 19.53 1.61 -4.57
C GLU A 119 18.45 0.82 -5.35
N VAL A 120 17.45 1.52 -5.90
CA VAL A 120 16.32 0.91 -6.62
C VAL A 120 16.32 1.23 -8.11
N PRO A 121 15.90 0.28 -8.98
CA PRO A 121 15.66 0.56 -10.39
C PRO A 121 14.57 1.62 -10.59
N ARG A 122 14.69 2.39 -11.68
CA ARG A 122 13.76 3.48 -12.01
C ARG A 122 12.30 3.05 -12.02
N THR A 123 11.99 1.91 -12.62
CA THR A 123 10.62 1.37 -12.72
C THR A 123 10.01 1.12 -11.35
N ARG A 124 10.80 0.53 -10.43
CA ARG A 124 10.41 0.27 -9.05
C ARG A 124 10.21 1.57 -8.27
N LEU A 125 11.14 2.51 -8.39
CA LEU A 125 11.01 3.83 -7.77
C LEU A 125 9.74 4.55 -8.25
N LEU A 126 9.49 4.58 -9.56
CA LEU A 126 8.30 5.24 -10.12
C LEU A 126 7.00 4.64 -9.58
N LYS A 127 6.91 3.30 -9.47
CA LYS A 127 5.75 2.64 -8.86
C LYS A 127 5.51 3.15 -7.42
N ILE A 128 6.57 3.26 -6.63
CA ILE A 128 6.49 3.77 -5.24
C ILE A 128 6.12 5.26 -5.23
N LEU A 129 6.73 6.10 -6.07
CA LEU A 129 6.44 7.53 -6.14
C LEU A 129 5.03 7.83 -6.65
N HIS A 130 4.50 7.03 -7.57
CA HIS A 130 3.10 7.15 -8.00
C HIS A 130 2.13 6.82 -6.86
N ARG A 131 2.38 5.74 -6.11
CA ARG A 131 1.61 5.44 -4.89
C ARG A 131 1.65 6.60 -3.90
N ILE A 132 2.83 7.17 -3.68
CA ILE A 132 3.01 8.33 -2.80
C ILE A 132 2.27 9.57 -3.32
N ALA A 133 2.22 9.77 -4.64
CA ALA A 133 1.52 10.88 -5.27
C ALA A 133 -0.01 10.74 -5.15
N ASP A 134 -0.52 9.53 -5.28
CA ASP A 134 -1.94 9.21 -5.05
C ASP A 134 -2.34 9.45 -3.59
N GLU A 135 -1.40 9.26 -2.65
CA GLU A 135 -1.57 9.60 -1.24
C GLU A 135 -1.42 11.11 -0.96
N GLY A 136 -0.94 11.87 -1.94
CA GLY A 136 -1.04 13.33 -1.99
C GLY A 136 0.09 14.10 -1.31
N TRP A 137 1.18 13.45 -0.91
CA TRP A 137 2.32 14.12 -0.25
C TRP A 137 3.55 14.32 -1.13
N ILE A 138 3.53 13.81 -2.37
CA ILE A 138 4.43 14.21 -3.46
C ILE A 138 3.62 14.55 -4.72
N GLU A 139 4.18 15.35 -5.61
CA GLU A 139 3.63 15.58 -6.95
C GLU A 139 4.73 15.56 -8.01
N ARG A 140 4.37 15.15 -9.22
CA ARG A 140 5.30 15.11 -10.34
C ARG A 140 5.43 16.50 -10.94
N LEU A 141 6.66 16.97 -11.11
CA LEU A 141 6.92 18.26 -11.76
C LEU A 141 6.84 18.11 -13.29
N PRO A 142 6.53 19.19 -14.03
CA PRO A 142 6.51 19.17 -15.51
C PRO A 142 7.84 18.77 -16.18
N GLY A 143 8.95 18.73 -15.43
CA GLY A 143 10.27 18.28 -15.88
C GLY A 143 10.68 16.91 -15.32
N ASN A 144 11.99 16.69 -15.14
CA ASN A 144 12.49 15.53 -14.41
C ASN A 144 12.46 15.82 -12.90
N GLY A 145 11.71 15.03 -12.13
CA GLY A 145 11.71 15.11 -10.67
C GLY A 145 10.33 15.26 -10.05
N TRP A 146 10.35 15.39 -8.73
CA TRP A 146 9.18 15.33 -7.86
C TRP A 146 9.26 16.42 -6.79
N SER A 147 8.11 16.87 -6.31
CA SER A 147 7.99 17.89 -5.27
C SER A 147 7.19 17.36 -4.09
N PHE A 148 7.75 17.39 -2.89
CA PHE A 148 7.04 17.04 -1.67
C PHE A 148 6.12 18.18 -1.23
N LYS A 149 4.87 17.89 -0.90
CA LYS A 149 3.92 18.91 -0.46
C LYS A 149 4.19 19.32 1.00
N GLN A 150 4.18 20.63 1.28
CA GLN A 150 4.41 21.17 2.63
C GLN A 150 3.18 21.11 3.54
N THR A 151 1.97 21.09 2.97
CA THR A 151 0.70 21.34 3.70
C THR A 151 0.39 20.32 4.81
N LEU A 152 0.94 19.11 4.72
CA LEU A 152 0.62 17.98 5.60
C LEU A 152 1.66 17.71 6.69
N MET A 153 2.65 18.58 6.83
CA MET A 153 3.84 18.34 7.64
C MET A 153 3.94 19.23 8.86
N SER A 154 3.02 20.19 9.02
CA SER A 154 2.99 21.05 10.20
C SER A 154 2.22 20.41 11.34
N LYS A 155 2.70 20.60 12.57
CA LYS A 155 1.98 20.25 13.81
C LYS A 155 0.54 20.77 13.80
N LYS A 156 0.35 22.02 13.35
CA LYS A 156 -0.95 22.67 13.25
C LYS A 156 -1.90 21.94 12.30
N SER A 157 -1.45 21.66 11.07
CA SER A 157 -2.27 20.93 10.07
C SER A 157 -2.67 19.54 10.57
N TYR A 158 -1.80 18.90 11.35
CA TYR A 158 -2.06 17.60 11.94
C TYR A 158 -3.14 17.67 13.03
N GLU A 159 -3.02 18.64 13.96
CA GLU A 159 -4.02 18.90 14.99
C GLU A 159 -5.39 19.26 14.36
N GLU A 160 -5.41 20.12 13.35
CA GLU A 160 -6.60 20.47 12.59
C GLU A 160 -7.25 19.25 11.91
N GLY A 161 -6.44 18.32 11.38
CA GLY A 161 -6.93 17.06 10.83
C GLY A 161 -7.62 16.15 11.87
N TYR A 162 -7.13 16.13 13.11
CA TYR A 162 -7.78 15.40 14.20
C TYR A 162 -9.09 16.05 14.65
N VAL A 163 -9.13 17.39 14.73
CA VAL A 163 -10.37 18.13 15.01
C VAL A 163 -11.42 17.85 13.92
N PHE A 164 -11.00 17.91 12.65
CA PHE A 164 -11.88 17.61 11.52
C PHE A 164 -12.48 16.21 11.63
N ARG A 165 -11.65 15.19 11.88
CA ARG A 165 -12.12 13.81 12.08
C ARG A 165 -13.07 13.69 13.26
N ALA A 166 -12.72 14.24 14.41
CA ALA A 166 -13.53 14.13 15.61
C ALA A 166 -14.95 14.67 15.39
N VAL A 167 -15.07 15.82 14.71
CA VAL A 167 -16.38 16.42 14.39
C VAL A 167 -17.16 15.60 13.38
N ILE A 168 -16.54 15.21 12.26
CA ILE A 168 -17.24 14.50 11.18
C ILE A 168 -17.66 13.10 11.62
N GLU A 169 -16.76 12.34 12.25
CA GLU A 169 -17.04 10.97 12.65
C GLU A 169 -18.08 10.91 13.78
N GLN A 170 -18.01 11.84 14.76
CA GLN A 170 -19.06 11.98 15.78
C GLN A 170 -20.41 12.32 15.13
N GLN A 171 -20.43 13.30 14.22
CA GLN A 171 -21.68 13.72 13.59
C GLN A 171 -22.26 12.62 12.70
N ALA A 172 -21.42 11.83 12.02
CA ALA A 172 -21.85 10.70 11.22
C ALA A 172 -22.69 9.71 12.05
N MET A 173 -22.27 9.41 13.28
CA MET A 173 -23.04 8.56 14.19
C MET A 173 -24.38 9.17 14.60
N LEU A 174 -24.47 10.49 14.73
CA LEU A 174 -25.67 11.17 15.20
C LEU A 174 -26.71 11.41 14.10
N LEU A 175 -26.37 11.17 12.82
CA LEU A 175 -27.30 11.39 11.72
C LEU A 175 -28.51 10.44 11.81
N PRO A 176 -29.74 10.91 11.51
CA PRO A 176 -30.93 10.05 11.50
C PRO A 176 -30.83 8.88 10.50
N THR A 177 -30.03 9.04 9.45
CA THR A 177 -29.78 8.04 8.41
C THR A 177 -28.80 6.94 8.83
N PHE A 178 -28.21 7.02 10.02
CA PHE A 178 -27.28 6.01 10.49
C PHE A 178 -27.94 4.64 10.62
N GLN A 179 -27.34 3.62 10.02
CA GLN A 179 -27.76 2.23 10.08
C GLN A 179 -26.57 1.36 10.50
N SER A 180 -26.78 0.50 11.50
CA SER A 180 -25.74 -0.41 11.97
C SER A 180 -25.41 -1.47 10.91
N ASP A 181 -24.12 -1.63 10.60
CA ASP A 181 -23.60 -2.70 9.74
C ASP A 181 -23.13 -3.87 10.62
N ALA A 182 -24.02 -4.83 10.89
CA ALA A 182 -23.72 -5.97 11.75
C ALA A 182 -22.52 -6.81 11.24
N ASP A 183 -22.38 -6.94 9.92
CA ASP A 183 -21.25 -7.69 9.35
C ASP A 183 -19.96 -6.88 9.40
N GLY A 184 -20.03 -5.58 9.16
CA GLY A 184 -18.93 -4.64 9.36
C GLY A 184 -18.44 -4.62 10.80
N PHE A 185 -19.34 -4.57 11.77
CA PHE A 185 -19.02 -4.57 13.20
C PHE A 185 -18.35 -5.87 13.61
N ARG A 186 -18.82 -7.02 13.12
CA ARG A 186 -18.20 -8.32 13.36
C ARG A 186 -16.76 -8.39 12.83
N ARG A 187 -16.54 -8.02 11.57
CA ARG A 187 -15.19 -8.01 10.97
C ARG A 187 -14.26 -7.05 11.70
N ALA A 188 -14.77 -5.88 12.09
CA ALA A 188 -14.03 -4.90 12.86
C ALA A 188 -13.67 -5.46 14.25
N ARG A 189 -14.62 -6.10 14.94
CA ARG A 189 -14.40 -6.74 16.24
C ARG A 189 -13.32 -7.81 16.17
N ASP A 190 -13.36 -8.68 15.16
CA ASP A 190 -12.34 -9.71 14.95
C ASP A 190 -10.96 -9.07 14.77
N THR A 191 -10.87 -8.08 13.88
CA THR A 191 -9.63 -7.33 13.59
C THR A 191 -9.07 -6.63 14.83
N GLN A 192 -9.90 -5.95 15.61
CA GLN A 192 -9.46 -5.24 16.83
C GLN A 192 -9.05 -6.22 17.93
N THR A 193 -9.74 -7.35 18.04
CA THR A 193 -9.43 -8.41 19.00
C THR A 193 -8.09 -9.05 18.67
N GLU A 194 -7.84 -9.39 17.41
CA GLU A 194 -6.56 -9.95 16.96
C GLU A 194 -5.41 -8.96 17.20
N LEU A 195 -5.61 -7.68 16.84
CA LEU A 195 -4.62 -6.63 17.06
C LEU A 195 -4.30 -6.46 18.55
N GLY A 196 -5.31 -6.50 19.43
CA GLY A 196 -5.15 -6.43 20.88
C GLY A 196 -4.42 -7.66 21.46
N ASN A 197 -4.73 -8.85 20.94
CA ASN A 197 -4.19 -10.14 21.41
C ASN A 197 -2.83 -10.49 20.79
N GLY A 198 -1.91 -9.53 20.75
CA GLY A 198 -0.53 -9.74 20.27
C GLY A 198 -0.33 -9.51 18.77
N GLY A 199 -1.38 -9.22 17.99
CA GLY A 199 -1.24 -8.79 16.59
C GLY A 199 -0.39 -7.52 16.48
N HIS A 200 -0.49 -6.62 17.47
CA HIS A 200 0.30 -5.39 17.51
C HIS A 200 1.83 -5.62 17.59
N GLU A 201 2.31 -6.80 17.95
CA GLU A 201 3.74 -7.14 17.95
C GLU A 201 4.24 -7.59 16.57
N HIS A 202 3.37 -8.18 15.75
CA HIS A 202 3.78 -8.86 14.51
C HIS A 202 3.28 -8.16 13.25
N TRP A 203 2.17 -7.42 13.32
CA TRP A 203 1.62 -6.68 12.20
C TRP A 203 2.54 -5.53 11.78
N SER A 204 2.58 -5.28 10.48
CA SER A 204 3.29 -4.14 9.90
C SER A 204 2.63 -2.80 10.25
N ARG A 205 3.39 -1.71 10.15
CA ARG A 205 2.84 -0.33 10.30
C ARG A 205 1.69 -0.09 9.32
N ALA A 206 1.76 -0.67 8.12
CA ALA A 206 0.75 -0.56 7.09
C ALA A 206 -0.56 -1.29 7.46
N GLU A 207 -0.47 -2.51 7.99
CA GLU A 207 -1.62 -3.29 8.44
C GLU A 207 -2.33 -2.62 9.63
N ILE A 208 -1.58 -2.15 10.62
CA ILE A 208 -2.12 -1.44 11.78
C ILE A 208 -2.85 -0.16 11.34
N PHE A 209 -2.23 0.63 10.46
CA PHE A 209 -2.84 1.84 9.93
C PHE A 209 -4.10 1.54 9.11
N LYS A 210 -4.07 0.48 8.30
CA LYS A 210 -5.23 0.03 7.52
C LYS A 210 -6.38 -0.36 8.45
N ALA A 211 -6.13 -1.22 9.44
CA ALA A 211 -7.14 -1.66 10.39
C ALA A 211 -7.77 -0.49 11.16
N ASN A 212 -6.97 0.50 11.56
CA ASN A 212 -7.48 1.72 12.16
C ASN A 212 -8.39 2.51 11.22
N ASN A 213 -7.96 2.75 9.98
CA ASN A 213 -8.77 3.54 9.05
C ASN A 213 -10.04 2.82 8.62
N ASP A 214 -9.96 1.51 8.35
CA ASP A 214 -11.11 0.70 7.98
C ASP A 214 -12.18 0.75 9.08
N PHE A 215 -11.77 0.72 10.36
CA PHE A 215 -12.68 0.87 11.50
C PHE A 215 -13.45 2.20 11.43
N HIS A 216 -12.73 3.33 11.34
CA HIS A 216 -13.34 4.65 11.32
C HIS A 216 -14.17 4.92 10.05
N GLU A 217 -13.69 4.49 8.88
CA GLU A 217 -14.41 4.62 7.61
C GLU A 217 -15.70 3.79 7.61
N MET A 218 -15.68 2.60 8.21
CA MET A 218 -16.88 1.77 8.38
C MET A 218 -17.93 2.47 9.26
N LEU A 219 -17.51 3.07 10.38
CA LEU A 219 -18.43 3.84 11.25
C LEU A 219 -19.06 5.03 10.52
N VAL A 220 -18.28 5.74 9.70
CA VAL A 220 -18.80 6.86 8.90
C VAL A 220 -19.71 6.38 7.79
N ALA A 221 -19.38 5.26 7.13
CA ALA A 221 -20.21 4.67 6.07
C ALA A 221 -21.60 4.29 6.58
N CYS A 222 -21.71 3.84 7.85
CA CYS A 222 -22.99 3.56 8.49
C CYS A 222 -23.94 4.77 8.49
N SER A 223 -23.43 6.01 8.41
CA SER A 223 -24.26 7.22 8.35
C SER A 223 -25.07 7.38 7.05
N GLY A 224 -24.73 6.65 5.99
CA GLY A 224 -25.30 6.82 4.66
C GLY A 224 -24.92 8.12 3.95
N ASN A 225 -24.00 8.91 4.52
CA ASN A 225 -23.55 10.19 3.94
C ASN A 225 -22.23 10.01 3.18
N GLU A 226 -22.32 9.93 1.84
CA GLU A 226 -21.15 9.75 0.98
C GLU A 226 -20.14 10.91 1.08
N PHE A 227 -20.61 12.15 1.28
CA PHE A 227 -19.73 13.30 1.45
C PHE A 227 -18.88 13.19 2.72
N PHE A 228 -19.45 12.68 3.81
CA PHE A 228 -18.68 12.44 5.04
C PHE A 228 -17.63 11.36 4.82
N LEU A 229 -18.01 10.25 4.16
CA LEU A 229 -17.11 9.15 3.89
C LEU A 229 -15.94 9.58 2.98
N ASP A 230 -16.22 10.31 1.91
CA ASP A 230 -15.19 10.80 0.98
C ASP A 230 -14.26 11.81 1.63
N ALA A 231 -14.79 12.69 2.48
CA ALA A 231 -13.98 13.64 3.22
C ALA A 231 -13.02 12.94 4.21
N ILE A 232 -13.49 11.90 4.90
CA ILE A 232 -12.67 11.11 5.82
C ILE A 232 -11.61 10.29 5.05
N LYS A 233 -11.98 9.66 3.93
CA LYS A 233 -11.01 8.97 3.07
C LYS A 233 -9.91 9.90 2.60
N ARG A 234 -10.26 11.14 2.23
CA ARG A 234 -9.28 12.16 1.85
C ARG A 234 -8.35 12.51 3.00
N ILE A 235 -8.86 12.81 4.20
CA ILE A 235 -8.00 13.16 5.35
C ILE A 235 -7.12 11.98 5.79
N ASN A 236 -7.63 10.74 5.72
CA ASN A 236 -6.88 9.54 6.06
C ASN A 236 -5.70 9.32 5.10
N ARG A 237 -5.88 9.53 3.79
CA ARG A 237 -4.78 9.47 2.81
C ARG A 237 -3.66 10.45 3.16
N LEU A 238 -4.05 11.69 3.49
CA LEU A 238 -3.12 12.76 3.84
C LEU A 238 -2.36 12.49 5.15
N ARG A 239 -2.99 11.78 6.10
CA ARG A 239 -2.40 11.43 7.41
C ARG A 239 -1.48 10.22 7.39
N ARG A 240 -1.52 9.39 6.34
CA ARG A 240 -0.76 8.12 6.24
C ARG A 240 0.72 8.31 6.54
N LEU A 241 1.34 9.33 5.97
CA LEU A 241 2.76 9.62 6.14
C LEU A 241 3.13 9.85 7.62
N LEU A 242 2.37 10.70 8.31
CA LEU A 242 2.63 11.03 9.72
C LEU A 242 2.35 9.86 10.66
N GLU A 243 1.25 9.13 10.42
CA GLU A 243 0.85 8.01 11.26
C GLU A 243 1.88 6.89 11.25
N TYR A 244 2.59 6.68 10.15
CA TYR A 244 3.70 5.74 10.15
C TYR A 244 4.76 6.14 11.18
N GLN A 245 5.23 7.39 11.21
CA GLN A 245 6.24 7.85 12.17
C GLN A 245 5.79 7.68 13.62
N ILE A 246 4.51 7.89 13.90
CA ILE A 246 3.99 7.91 15.26
C ILE A 246 3.68 6.49 15.77
N THR A 247 3.37 5.55 14.87
CA THR A 247 3.10 4.13 15.20
C THR A 247 4.36 3.34 15.60
N ILE A 248 5.51 4.01 15.79
CA ILE A 248 6.72 3.39 16.36
C ILE A 248 6.46 2.99 17.83
N ASP A 249 5.66 3.77 18.58
CA ASP A 249 5.24 3.42 19.95
C ASP A 249 3.98 2.54 19.93
N ARG A 250 4.20 1.22 19.96
CA ARG A 250 3.14 0.20 19.94
C ARG A 250 2.45 0.00 21.30
N SER A 251 2.97 0.59 22.37
CA SER A 251 2.47 0.39 23.75
C SER A 251 1.00 0.80 23.94
N ARG A 252 0.47 1.62 23.02
CA ARG A 252 -0.89 2.18 23.10
C ARG A 252 -1.93 1.38 22.33
N LEU A 253 -1.51 0.48 21.45
CA LEU A 253 -2.41 -0.31 20.61
C LEU A 253 -3.38 -1.20 21.43
N PRO A 254 -2.97 -1.80 22.57
CA PRO A 254 -3.92 -2.52 23.43
C PRO A 254 -5.02 -1.62 24.00
N LYS A 255 -4.69 -0.39 24.39
CA LYS A 255 -5.69 0.57 24.89
C LYS A 255 -6.63 1.01 23.76
N GLN A 256 -6.07 1.34 22.59
CA GLN A 256 -6.84 1.77 21.43
C GLN A 256 -7.84 0.69 20.96
N THR A 257 -7.39 -0.57 20.87
CA THR A 257 -8.24 -1.70 20.47
C THR A 257 -9.38 -1.91 21.48
N ALA A 258 -9.10 -1.80 22.79
CA ALA A 258 -10.14 -1.84 23.82
C ALA A 258 -11.16 -0.69 23.69
N GLU A 259 -10.70 0.53 23.39
CA GLU A 259 -11.58 1.68 23.12
C GLU A 259 -12.46 1.45 21.88
N HIS A 260 -11.90 0.87 20.80
CA HIS A 260 -12.67 0.52 19.60
C HIS A 260 -13.73 -0.55 19.88
N LEU A 261 -13.39 -1.61 20.64
CA LEU A 261 -14.35 -2.65 21.04
C LEU A 261 -15.49 -2.05 21.88
N HIS A 262 -15.18 -1.13 22.79
CA HIS A 262 -16.19 -0.44 23.58
C HIS A 262 -17.15 0.39 22.72
N ILE A 263 -16.66 1.06 21.68
CA ILE A 263 -17.51 1.79 20.72
C ILE A 263 -18.49 0.83 20.03
N LEU A 264 -18.01 -0.35 19.60
CA LEU A 264 -18.87 -1.37 19.01
C LEU A 264 -19.95 -1.85 19.99
N ASP A 265 -19.58 -2.11 21.24
CA ASP A 265 -20.55 -2.53 22.28
C ASP A 265 -21.66 -1.49 22.50
N LEU A 266 -21.30 -0.19 22.49
CA LEU A 266 -22.27 0.90 22.61
C LEU A 266 -23.21 0.97 21.39
N LEU A 267 -22.69 0.81 20.17
CA LEU A 267 -23.48 0.84 18.95
C LEU A 267 -24.41 -0.37 18.83
N GLU A 268 -23.94 -1.57 19.19
CA GLU A 268 -24.74 -2.79 19.22
C GLU A 268 -25.84 -2.76 20.29
N SER A 269 -25.66 -1.97 21.34
CA SER A 269 -26.65 -1.73 22.40
C SER A 269 -27.58 -0.53 22.12
N ASP A 270 -27.56 0.02 20.89
CA ASP A 270 -28.33 1.21 20.49
C ASP A 270 -28.02 2.49 21.30
N ARG A 271 -26.85 2.54 21.96
CA ARG A 271 -26.37 3.68 22.76
C ARG A 271 -25.53 4.64 21.91
N ARG A 272 -26.09 5.02 20.76
CA ARG A 272 -25.40 5.75 19.69
C ARG A 272 -24.87 7.12 20.13
N SER A 273 -25.63 7.86 20.94
CA SER A 273 -25.19 9.17 21.45
C SER A 273 -23.96 9.05 22.35
N GLU A 274 -23.88 7.97 23.14
CA GLU A 274 -22.73 7.70 24.01
C GLU A 274 -21.53 7.23 23.18
N ALA A 275 -21.76 6.39 22.16
CA ALA A 275 -20.72 5.98 21.22
C ALA A 275 -20.09 7.19 20.51
N ALA A 276 -20.92 8.14 20.07
CA ALA A 276 -20.47 9.36 19.41
C ALA A 276 -19.60 10.23 20.34
N ALA A 277 -20.05 10.47 21.57
CA ALA A 277 -19.30 11.25 22.56
C ALA A 277 -17.97 10.58 22.95
N PHE A 278 -17.97 9.24 23.06
CA PHE A 278 -16.77 8.48 23.34
C PHE A 278 -15.79 8.52 22.16
N LEU A 279 -16.27 8.33 20.92
CA LEU A 279 -15.46 8.40 19.70
C LEU A 279 -14.77 9.76 19.56
N TYR A 280 -15.47 10.85 19.82
CA TYR A 280 -14.87 12.20 19.80
C TYR A 280 -13.70 12.30 20.78
N THR A 281 -13.91 11.85 22.02
CA THR A 281 -12.86 11.85 23.05
C THR A 281 -11.68 10.96 22.68
N HIS A 282 -11.95 9.78 22.11
CA HIS A 282 -10.94 8.86 21.61
C HIS A 282 -10.07 9.50 20.51
N ILE A 283 -10.69 10.10 19.48
CA ILE A 283 -9.97 10.76 18.38
C ILE A 283 -9.14 11.94 18.92
N MET A 284 -9.75 12.83 19.71
CA MET A 284 -9.04 13.98 20.28
C MET A 284 -7.90 13.58 21.22
N GLY A 285 -8.09 12.50 22.00
CA GLY A 285 -7.06 11.92 22.85
C GLY A 285 -5.88 11.40 22.03
N ALA A 286 -6.16 10.62 20.97
CA ALA A 286 -5.15 10.16 20.04
C ALA A 286 -4.40 11.34 19.40
N GLY A 287 -5.09 12.41 18.99
CA GLY A 287 -4.48 13.62 18.45
C GLY A 287 -3.42 14.21 19.37
N ARG A 288 -3.77 14.54 20.62
CA ARG A 288 -2.85 15.15 21.61
C ARG A 288 -1.59 14.34 21.87
N ILE A 289 -1.73 13.02 21.85
CA ILE A 289 -0.66 12.05 22.09
C ILE A 289 0.26 11.96 20.88
N LYS A 290 -0.34 11.93 19.69
CA LYS A 290 0.32 11.65 18.43
C LYS A 290 0.89 12.91 17.78
N THR A 291 0.55 14.09 18.28
CA THR A 291 1.10 15.34 17.76
C THR A 291 2.63 15.30 17.82
N PRO A 292 3.33 15.47 16.69
CA PRO A 292 4.78 15.53 16.67
C PRO A 292 5.29 16.58 17.65
N LYS A 293 6.21 16.19 18.53
CA LYS A 293 6.98 17.13 19.34
C LYS A 293 7.98 17.80 18.40
N VAL A 294 7.52 18.84 17.71
CA VAL A 294 8.43 19.87 17.18
C VAL A 294 9.00 20.62 18.36
#